data_AF-A0A4Y8WLG1-F1
#
_entry.id   AF-A0A4Y8WLG1-F1
#
_cell.length_a   1.000
_cell.length_b   1.000
_cell.length_c   1.000
_cell.angle_alpha   90.00
_cell.angle_beta   90.00
_cell.angle_gamma   90.00
#
_symmetry.space_group_name_H-M   'P 1'
#
loop_
_entity.id
_entity.type
_entity.pdbx_description
1 polymer ?
#
loop_
_entity_poly.entity_id
_entity_poly.type
_entity_poly.pdbx_seq_one_letter_code
_entity_poly.pdbx_strand_id
1 'polypeptide(L)'
;EQNLEMMRIIDEYHTEHPTSGVVHMRDMLRLRGYSVNEKRVRRLMRKMGTLVIYPQRSLSKGTVPSYIHPYLLRGLKIERPNQVWSTDISYIPMEKGFMYLYAVI
;
A
#
# COMPACT_ATOMS: atom_id res chain seq x y z
N GLU A 1 27.63 15.83 4.08
CA GLU A 1 27.49 16.57 2.81
C GLU A 1 26.94 15.70 1.68
N GLN A 2 27.65 14.66 1.22
CA GLN A 2 27.22 13.81 0.10
C GLN A 2 25.77 13.26 0.17
N ASN A 3 25.26 12.93 1.37
CA ASN A 3 23.87 12.45 1.50
C ASN A 3 22.84 13.55 1.23
N LEU A 4 23.09 14.79 1.66
CA LEU A 4 22.17 15.92 1.45
C LEU A 4 22.14 16.31 -0.03
N GLU A 5 23.29 16.27 -0.68
CA GLU A 5 23.42 16.48 -2.11
C GLU A 5 22.63 15.44 -2.91
N MET A 6 22.79 14.14 -2.60
CA MET A 6 21.99 13.10 -3.23
C MET A 6 20.50 13.25 -2.94
N MET A 7 20.11 13.67 -1.73
CA MET A 7 18.70 13.93 -1.39
C MET A 7 18.13 15.06 -2.26
N ARG A 8 18.89 16.15 -2.50
CA ARG A 8 18.48 17.23 -3.41
C ARG A 8 18.27 16.72 -4.84
N ILE A 9 19.21 15.92 -5.33
CA ILE A 9 19.17 15.35 -6.69
C ILE A 9 17.98 14.37 -6.84
N ILE A 10 17.70 13.58 -5.80
CA ILE A 10 16.54 12.69 -5.76
C ILE A 10 15.24 13.49 -5.81
N ASP A 11 15.15 14.59 -5.04
CA ASP A 11 13.96 15.43 -4.94
C ASP A 11 13.60 16.10 -6.28
N GLU A 12 14.62 16.71 -6.92
CA GLU A 12 14.50 17.32 -8.25
C GLU A 12 14.05 16.29 -9.29
N TYR A 13 14.72 15.13 -9.32
CA TYR A 13 14.38 14.08 -10.28
C TYR A 13 12.99 13.48 -10.02
N HIS A 14 12.58 13.35 -8.76
CA HIS A 14 11.27 12.82 -8.40
C HIS A 14 10.13 13.77 -8.79
N THR A 15 10.37 15.09 -8.73
CA THR A 15 9.42 16.11 -9.16
C THR A 15 9.09 15.97 -10.65
N GLU A 16 10.09 15.67 -11.48
CA GLU A 16 9.90 15.43 -12.92
C GLU A 16 9.38 14.02 -13.22
N HIS A 17 9.79 13.02 -12.43
CA HIS A 17 9.52 11.59 -12.65
C HIS A 17 8.94 10.91 -11.39
N PRO A 18 7.65 11.18 -11.04
CA PRO A 18 7.05 10.70 -9.78
C PRO A 18 6.88 9.18 -9.69
N THR A 19 6.98 8.47 -10.82
CA THR A 19 6.91 7.01 -10.93
C THR A 19 8.27 6.32 -10.70
N SER A 20 9.35 7.08 -10.56
CA SER A 20 10.70 6.54 -10.41
C SER A 20 10.94 6.00 -9.00
N GLY A 21 11.05 4.67 -8.90
CA GLY A 21 11.35 3.98 -7.64
C GLY A 21 12.82 3.82 -7.32
N VAL A 22 13.10 3.12 -6.22
CA VAL A 22 14.45 2.96 -5.64
C VAL A 22 15.49 2.46 -6.66
N VAL A 23 15.12 1.51 -7.52
CA VAL A 23 16.02 0.95 -8.54
C VAL A 23 16.37 1.99 -9.60
N HIS A 24 15.35 2.70 -10.11
CA HIS A 24 15.53 3.76 -11.10
C HIS A 24 16.37 4.92 -10.52
N MET A 25 16.07 5.34 -9.29
CA MET A 25 16.82 6.37 -8.57
C MET A 25 18.28 5.99 -8.35
N ARG A 26 18.57 4.72 -8.06
CA ARG A 26 19.96 4.20 -7.97
C ARG A 26 20.67 4.35 -9.31
N ASP A 27 20.04 3.94 -10.40
CA ASP A 27 20.68 3.96 -11.72
C ASP A 27 20.91 5.39 -12.21
N MET A 28 19.94 6.29 -11.99
CA MET A 28 20.09 7.72 -12.22
C MET A 28 21.27 8.31 -11.42
N LEU A 29 21.40 7.99 -10.13
CA LEU A 29 22.51 8.46 -9.30
C LEU A 29 23.86 7.90 -9.77
N ARG A 30 23.90 6.65 -10.25
CA ARG A 30 25.11 6.05 -10.83
C ARG A 30 25.52 6.71 -12.13
N LEU A 31 24.56 7.04 -13.00
CA LEU A 31 24.81 7.80 -14.24
C LEU A 31 25.36 9.19 -13.95
N ARG A 32 24.99 9.78 -12.80
CA ARG A 32 25.54 11.05 -12.29
C ARG A 32 26.86 10.89 -11.51
N GLY A 33 27.47 9.70 -11.51
CA GLY A 33 28.80 9.45 -10.92
C GLY A 33 28.78 9.02 -9.44
N TYR A 34 27.62 8.83 -8.81
CA TYR A 34 27.55 8.36 -7.42
C TYR A 34 27.59 6.83 -7.35
N SER A 35 28.60 6.28 -6.68
CA SER A 35 28.64 4.85 -6.34
C SER A 35 27.72 4.55 -5.15
N VAL A 36 26.48 4.18 -5.45
CA VAL A 36 25.44 3.89 -4.45
C VAL A 36 24.76 2.53 -4.67
N ASN A 37 24.28 1.94 -3.57
CA ASN A 37 23.46 0.75 -3.57
C ASN A 37 21.99 1.09 -3.30
N GLU A 38 21.09 0.17 -3.64
CA GLU A 38 19.64 0.35 -3.42
C GLU A 38 19.29 0.56 -1.94
N LYS A 39 20.01 -0.09 -1.03
CA LYS A 39 19.78 0.02 0.41
C LYS A 39 19.96 1.46 0.89
N ARG A 40 21.00 2.15 0.40
CA ARG A 40 21.30 3.55 0.70
C ARG A 40 20.23 4.47 0.12
N VAL A 41 19.89 4.31 -1.15
CA VAL A 41 18.85 5.10 -1.83
C VAL A 41 17.49 4.94 -1.12
N ARG A 42 17.08 3.71 -0.82
CA ARG A 42 15.85 3.41 -0.07
C ARG A 42 15.82 4.11 1.29
N ARG A 43 16.93 4.11 2.01
CA ARG A 43 17.04 4.79 3.31
C ARG A 43 16.93 6.31 3.18
N LEU A 44 17.52 6.91 2.13
CA LEU A 44 17.43 8.35 1.88
C LEU A 44 16.00 8.75 1.49
N MET A 45 15.38 8.06 0.53
CA MET A 45 13.99 8.33 0.14
C MET A 45 13.02 8.21 1.34
N ARG A 46 13.20 7.20 2.21
CA ARG A 46 12.43 7.07 3.45
C ARG A 46 12.64 8.24 4.41
N LYS A 47 13.87 8.74 4.56
CA LYS A 47 14.16 9.92 5.40
C LYS A 47 13.53 11.19 4.84
N MET A 48 13.42 11.30 3.53
CA MET A 48 12.79 12.43 2.84
C MET A 48 11.25 12.37 2.88
N GLY A 49 10.67 11.20 3.17
CA GLY A 49 9.23 10.97 2.99
C GLY A 49 8.81 10.83 1.53
N THR A 50 9.77 10.70 0.59
CA THR A 50 9.50 10.58 -0.84
C THR A 50 9.03 9.17 -1.18
N LEU A 51 7.80 9.05 -1.66
CA LEU A 51 7.17 7.81 -2.08
C LEU A 51 6.87 7.84 -3.57
N VAL A 52 7.00 6.69 -4.21
CA VAL A 52 6.72 6.53 -5.62
C VAL A 52 5.21 6.55 -5.85
N ILE A 53 4.75 7.35 -6.80
CA ILE A 53 3.35 7.41 -7.19
C ILE A 53 3.16 6.46 -8.37
N TYR A 54 2.69 5.24 -8.11
CA TYR A 54 2.29 4.29 -9.14
C TYR A 54 0.93 3.66 -8.80
N PRO A 55 0.15 3.19 -9.81
CA PRO A 55 -1.09 2.49 -9.57
C PRO A 55 -0.84 1.26 -8.71
N GLN A 56 -1.36 1.25 -7.49
CA GLN A 56 -1.31 0.06 -6.65
C GLN A 56 -2.23 -1.02 -7.23
N ARG A 57 -1.91 -2.29 -6.95
CA ARG A 57 -2.79 -3.40 -7.31
C ARG A 57 -4.15 -3.15 -6.69
N SER A 58 -5.16 -2.95 -7.52
CA SER A 58 -6.54 -2.84 -7.06
C SER A 58 -7.01 -4.25 -6.70
N LEU A 59 -6.90 -4.62 -5.42
CA LEU A 59 -7.39 -5.91 -4.91
C LEU A 59 -8.90 -6.10 -5.18
N SER A 60 -9.63 -5.00 -5.40
CA SER A 60 -11.04 -4.94 -5.77
C SER A 60 -11.34 -5.10 -7.26
N LYS A 61 -10.34 -4.97 -8.16
CA LYS A 61 -10.54 -5.23 -9.59
C LYS A 61 -10.31 -6.72 -9.84
N GLY A 62 -11.39 -7.48 -9.66
CA GLY A 62 -11.40 -8.94 -9.75
C GLY A 62 -10.76 -9.45 -11.05
N THR A 63 -9.89 -10.45 -10.91
CA THR A 63 -9.06 -10.96 -12.01
C THR A 63 -9.76 -12.01 -12.88
N VAL A 64 -10.98 -12.44 -12.59
CA VAL A 64 -11.77 -13.30 -13.49
C VAL A 64 -13.28 -13.07 -13.26
N PRO A 65 -14.10 -12.86 -14.30
CA PRO A 65 -15.56 -12.65 -14.18
C PRO A 65 -16.29 -13.81 -13.49
N SER A 66 -15.73 -15.02 -13.51
CA SER A 66 -16.32 -16.23 -12.94
C SER A 66 -16.49 -16.19 -11.41
N TYR A 67 -15.80 -15.28 -10.71
CA TYR A 67 -15.89 -15.13 -9.25
C TYR A 67 -16.86 -14.01 -8.82
N ILE A 68 -17.58 -13.39 -9.76
CA ILE A 68 -18.57 -12.36 -9.44
C ILE A 68 -19.89 -13.05 -9.12
N HIS A 69 -20.24 -13.13 -7.84
CA HIS A 69 -21.53 -13.62 -7.38
C HIS A 69 -22.49 -12.45 -7.10
N PRO A 70 -23.80 -12.61 -7.38
CA PRO A 70 -24.79 -11.60 -7.02
C PRO A 70 -24.86 -11.45 -5.50
N TYR A 71 -24.98 -10.22 -5.03
CA TYR A 71 -25.23 -9.94 -3.61
C TYR A 71 -26.66 -10.33 -3.25
N LEU A 72 -26.83 -11.49 -2.62
CA LEU A 72 -28.13 -12.14 -2.40
C LEU A 72 -29.08 -11.36 -1.46
N LEU A 73 -28.54 -10.43 -0.66
CA LEU A 73 -29.36 -9.57 0.22
C LEU A 73 -29.93 -8.34 -0.51
N ARG A 74 -29.54 -8.10 -1.77
CA ARG A 74 -30.02 -6.95 -2.54
C ARG A 74 -31.52 -7.04 -2.78
N GLY A 75 -32.28 -6.10 -2.24
CA GLY A 75 -33.74 -6.02 -2.42
C GLY A 75 -34.53 -7.01 -1.55
N LEU A 76 -33.88 -7.77 -0.67
CA LEU A 76 -34.54 -8.67 0.26
C LEU A 76 -35.10 -7.86 1.44
N LYS A 77 -36.42 -7.93 1.66
CA LYS A 77 -37.05 -7.42 2.88
C LYS A 77 -36.82 -8.40 4.03
N ILE A 78 -36.35 -7.89 5.17
CA ILE A 78 -36.14 -8.68 6.40
C ILE A 78 -37.35 -8.47 7.30
N GLU A 79 -38.23 -9.47 7.39
CA GLU A 79 -39.55 -9.36 8.00
C GLU A 79 -39.70 -10.19 9.29
N ARG A 80 -38.74 -11.08 9.59
CA ARG A 80 -38.77 -11.92 10.79
C ARG A 80 -37.38 -12.06 11.45
N PRO A 81 -37.33 -12.28 12.77
CA PRO A 81 -36.09 -12.67 13.44
C PRO A 81 -35.45 -13.89 12.78
N ASN A 82 -34.11 -13.96 12.81
CA ASN A 82 -33.32 -15.05 12.24
C ASN A 82 -33.44 -15.26 10.72
N GLN A 83 -33.86 -14.24 9.97
CA GLN A 83 -33.89 -14.30 8.51
C GLN A 83 -32.54 -13.96 7.86
N VAL A 84 -31.77 -13.06 8.47
CA VAL A 84 -30.43 -12.64 8.05
C VAL A 84 -29.60 -12.39 9.29
N TRP A 85 -28.36 -12.88 9.33
CA TRP A 85 -27.39 -12.57 10.37
C TRP A 85 -26.21 -11.84 9.75
N SER A 86 -25.79 -10.74 10.38
CA SER A 86 -24.56 -10.03 10.03
C SER A 86 -23.51 -10.39 11.07
N THR A 87 -22.38 -10.92 10.62
CA THR A 87 -21.28 -11.28 11.53
C THR A 87 -19.97 -10.68 11.03
N ASP A 88 -19.13 -10.25 11.97
CA ASP A 88 -17.78 -9.78 11.69
C ASP A 88 -16.81 -10.32 12.74
N ILE A 89 -15.56 -10.53 12.32
CA ILE A 89 -14.48 -10.92 13.21
C ILE A 89 -13.36 -9.87 13.12
N SER A 90 -13.05 -9.27 14.26
CA SER A 90 -12.05 -8.23 14.37
C SER A 90 -10.90 -8.66 15.27
N TYR A 91 -9.67 -8.42 14.83
CA TYR A 91 -8.46 -8.67 15.61
C TYR A 91 -8.10 -7.42 16.39
N ILE A 92 -8.05 -7.53 17.72
CA ILE A 92 -7.72 -6.41 18.60
C ILE A 92 -6.31 -6.64 19.16
N PRO A 93 -5.33 -5.79 18.81
CA PRO A 93 -3.97 -5.91 19.35
C PRO A 93 -3.96 -5.57 20.86
N MET A 94 -3.24 -6.36 21.64
CA MET A 94 -3.09 -6.20 23.09
C MET A 94 -1.61 -6.00 23.45
N GLU A 95 -1.31 -5.51 24.66
CA GLU A 95 0.07 -5.33 25.13
C GLU A 95 0.91 -6.62 25.03
N LYS A 96 0.28 -7.79 25.23
CA LYS A 96 0.86 -9.11 25.03
C LYS A 96 -0.06 -9.96 24.15
N GLY A 97 0.12 -9.88 22.83
CA GLY A 97 -0.57 -10.72 21.86
C GLY A 97 -1.79 -10.03 21.21
N PHE A 98 -2.84 -10.79 20.94
CA PHE A 98 -4.04 -10.31 20.26
C PHE A 98 -5.29 -11.03 20.77
N MET A 99 -6.44 -10.37 20.65
CA MET A 99 -7.76 -10.90 20.98
C MET A 99 -8.63 -10.98 19.72
N TYR A 100 -9.49 -11.99 19.66
CA TYR A 100 -10.53 -12.09 18.65
C TYR A 100 -11.83 -11.52 19.22
N LEU A 101 -12.41 -10.53 18.54
CA LEU A 101 -13.77 -10.06 18.79
C LEU A 101 -14.68 -10.62 17.69
N TYR A 102 -15.70 -11.37 18.09
CA TYR A 102 -16.74 -11.87 17.20
C TYR A 102 -18.07 -11.22 17.55
N ALA A 103 -18.72 -10.58 16.58
CA ALA A 103 -20.01 -9.93 16.77
C ALA A 103 -21.06 -10.52 15.84
N VAL A 104 -22.29 -10.66 16.34
CA VAL A 104 -23.47 -11.12 15.60
C VAL A 104 -24.59 -10.10 15.80
N ILE A 105 -25.19 -9.65 14.70
CA ILE A 105 -26.31 -8.71 14.65
C ILE A 105 -27.45 -9.34 13.84
#